data_AF-A0A529MHB3-F1
#
_entry.id   AF-A0A529MHB3-F1
#
_cell.length_a   1.000
_cell.length_b   1.000
_cell.length_c   1.000
_cell.angle_alpha   90.00
_cell.angle_beta   90.00
_cell.angle_gamma   90.00
#
_symmetry.space_group_name_H-M   'P 1'
#
loop_
_entity.id
_entity.type
_entity.pdbx_description
1 polymer ?
#
loop_
_entity_poly.entity_id
_entity_poly.type
_entity_poly.pdbx_seq_one_letter_code
_entity_poly.pdbx_strand_id
1 'polypeptide(L)'
;LYHLAKAGWTDIMLIERSELTSGSSWHAAGGFHTLNGDPNVAKLQAYTVQLYKEIEEVSGQSCSLHLTGGVMMADTPERMDFLRLAHAKGRYLGMDTELITPSEAKT
;
A
#
# COMPACT_ATOMS: atom_id res chain seq x y z
N LEU A 1 10.56 -10.86 -10.51
CA LEU A 1 12.03 -11.05 -10.56
C LEU A 1 12.65 -11.00 -9.16
N TYR A 2 12.58 -9.85 -8.46
CA TYR A 2 13.18 -9.66 -7.13
C TYR A 2 12.89 -10.80 -6.13
N HIS A 3 11.62 -11.14 -5.88
CA HIS A 3 11.30 -12.20 -4.90
C HIS A 3 11.78 -13.60 -5.32
N LEU A 4 11.78 -13.91 -6.62
CA LEU A 4 12.29 -15.20 -7.11
C LEU A 4 13.80 -15.29 -6.88
N ALA A 5 14.55 -14.25 -7.25
CA ALA A 5 15.99 -14.19 -7.02
C ALA A 5 16.33 -14.26 -5.53
N LYS A 6 15.58 -13.53 -4.68
CA LYS A 6 15.72 -13.58 -3.21
C LYS A 6 15.42 -14.99 -2.66
N ALA A 7 14.53 -15.74 -3.29
CA ALA A 7 14.23 -17.13 -2.94
C ALA A 7 15.28 -18.14 -3.46
N GLY A 8 16.40 -17.68 -4.02
CA GLY A 8 17.51 -18.52 -4.48
C GLY A 8 17.38 -19.05 -5.91
N TRP A 9 16.38 -18.59 -6.67
CA TRP A 9 16.25 -18.97 -8.07
C TRP A 9 17.30 -18.24 -8.90
N THR A 10 18.11 -18.98 -9.66
CA THR A 10 19.23 -18.44 -10.45
C THR A 10 18.92 -18.30 -11.94
N ASP A 11 18.07 -19.17 -12.48
CA ASP A 11 17.76 -19.23 -13.91
C ASP A 11 16.48 -18.45 -14.24
N ILE A 12 16.53 -17.12 -14.11
CA ILE A 12 15.38 -16.24 -14.36
C ILE A 12 15.73 -15.17 -15.41
N MET A 13 14.81 -14.92 -16.34
CA MET A 13 14.93 -13.86 -17.33
C MET A 13 13.70 -12.94 -17.25
N LEU A 14 13.93 -11.63 -17.34
CA LEU A 14 12.89 -10.63 -17.55
C LEU A 14 13.00 -10.10 -18.98
N ILE A 15 11.90 -10.11 -19.73
CA ILE A 15 11.83 -9.56 -21.07
C ILE A 15 10.96 -8.31 -21.01
N GLU A 16 11.56 -7.16 -21.35
CA GLU A 16 10.89 -5.86 -21.46
C GLU A 16 10.93 -5.43 -22.94
N ARG A 17 9.82 -4.85 -23.43
CA ARG A 17 9.71 -4.40 -24.82
C ARG A 17 10.56 -3.15 -25.07
N SER A 18 10.61 -2.23 -24.11
CA SER A 18 11.31 -0.94 -24.24
C SER A 18 12.22 -0.69 -23.03
N GLU A 19 11.86 0.24 -22.15
CA GLU A 19 12.63 0.58 -20.95
C GLU A 19 11.84 0.16 -19.71
N LEU A 20 12.53 -0.18 -18.63
CA LEU A 20 11.86 -0.48 -17.38
C LEU A 20 10.96 0.70 -16.99
N THR A 21 9.76 0.39 -16.52
CA THR A 21 8.71 1.35 -16.11
C THR A 21 7.97 2.08 -17.24
N SER A 22 8.33 1.91 -18.52
CA SER A 22 7.73 2.66 -19.65
C SER A 22 6.22 2.39 -19.90
N GLY A 23 5.60 1.49 -19.14
CA GLY A 23 4.16 1.21 -19.14
C GLY A 23 3.37 2.13 -18.19
N SER A 24 2.42 1.59 -17.43
CA SER A 24 1.63 2.41 -16.50
C SER A 24 2.39 2.87 -15.25
N SER A 25 3.51 2.22 -14.94
CA SER A 25 4.29 2.49 -13.74
C SER A 25 4.87 3.90 -13.71
N TRP A 26 5.40 4.42 -14.83
CA TRP A 26 6.03 5.75 -14.83
C TRP A 26 5.04 6.89 -14.54
N HIS A 27 3.77 6.73 -14.96
CA HIS A 27 2.75 7.76 -14.80
C HIS A 27 1.79 7.49 -13.63
N ALA A 28 2.12 6.52 -12.77
CA ALA A 28 1.34 6.29 -11.56
C ALA A 28 1.54 7.44 -10.58
N ALA A 29 0.46 7.88 -9.92
CA ALA A 29 0.54 8.91 -8.87
C ALA A 29 1.29 8.44 -7.61
N GLY A 30 1.54 7.13 -7.47
CA GLY A 30 2.33 6.56 -6.36
C GLY A 30 1.61 6.45 -5.02
N GLY A 31 0.28 6.57 -4.99
CA GLY A 31 -0.51 6.48 -3.76
C GLY A 31 -0.65 5.05 -3.22
N PHE A 32 -0.47 4.88 -1.90
CA PHE A 32 -0.73 3.63 -1.19
C PHE A 32 -2.01 3.73 -0.36
N HIS A 33 -2.98 2.87 -0.62
CA HIS A 33 -4.23 2.81 0.14
C HIS A 33 -4.35 1.43 0.79
N THR A 34 -4.02 1.33 2.07
CA THR A 34 -3.95 0.04 2.79
C THR A 34 -5.30 -0.44 3.30
N LEU A 35 -6.30 0.44 3.46
CA LEU A 35 -7.63 0.04 3.92
C LEU A 35 -8.42 -0.57 2.75
N ASN A 36 -8.65 -1.88 2.83
CA ASN A 36 -9.34 -2.64 1.80
C ASN A 36 -10.52 -3.44 2.36
N GLY A 37 -11.54 -3.67 1.52
CA GLY A 37 -12.67 -4.52 1.87
C GLY A 37 -12.30 -6.01 1.98
N ASP A 38 -11.29 -6.44 1.23
CA ASP A 38 -10.73 -7.80 1.26
C ASP A 38 -9.51 -7.87 2.21
N PRO A 39 -9.56 -8.70 3.27
CA PRO A 39 -8.45 -8.85 4.22
C PRO A 39 -7.13 -9.32 3.60
N ASN A 40 -7.16 -10.16 2.56
CA ASN A 40 -5.94 -10.63 1.91
C ASN A 40 -5.29 -9.53 1.09
N VAL A 41 -6.11 -8.69 0.44
CA VAL A 41 -5.61 -7.52 -0.29
C VAL A 41 -5.01 -6.51 0.68
N ALA A 42 -5.67 -6.23 1.81
CA ALA A 42 -5.13 -5.35 2.84
C ALA A 42 -3.77 -5.85 3.37
N LYS A 43 -3.65 -7.17 3.62
CA LYS A 43 -2.39 -7.80 4.03
C LYS A 43 -1.29 -7.66 2.97
N LEU A 44 -1.62 -7.86 1.69
CA LEU A 44 -0.68 -7.69 0.58
C LEU A 44 -0.21 -6.23 0.47
N GLN A 45 -1.12 -5.26 0.62
CA GLN A 45 -0.77 -3.84 0.58
C GLN A 45 0.14 -3.45 1.75
N ALA A 46 -0.15 -3.94 2.97
CA ALA A 46 0.70 -3.73 4.14
C ALA A 46 2.11 -4.33 3.93
N TYR A 47 2.19 -5.54 3.35
CA TYR A 47 3.46 -6.14 2.95
C TYR A 47 4.22 -5.27 1.96
N THR A 48 3.57 -4.79 0.89
CA THR A 48 4.20 -3.94 -0.12
C THR A 48 4.77 -2.67 0.50
N VAL A 49 4.02 -1.99 1.38
CA VAL A 49 4.52 -0.78 2.06
C VAL A 49 5.78 -1.08 2.89
N GLN A 50 5.80 -2.21 3.62
CA GLN A 50 6.96 -2.61 4.40
C GLN A 50 8.16 -3.02 3.52
N LEU A 51 7.89 -3.65 2.38
CA LEU A 51 8.92 -4.09 1.43
C LEU A 51 9.73 -2.92 0.85
N TYR A 52 9.11 -1.75 0.62
CA TYR A 52 9.82 -0.59 0.10
C TYR A 52 10.96 -0.13 1.03
N LYS A 53 10.75 -0.21 2.36
CA LYS A 53 11.82 0.07 3.34
C LYS A 53 12.96 -0.92 3.20
N GLU A 54 12.64 -2.20 3.10
CA GLU A 54 13.65 -3.25 2.91
C GLU A 54 14.43 -3.03 1.61
N ILE A 55 13.75 -2.73 0.49
CA ILE A 55 14.38 -2.48 -0.80
C ILE A 55 15.36 -1.31 -0.72
N GLU A 56 14.97 -0.21 -0.06
CA GLU A 56 15.86 0.94 0.13
C GLU A 56 17.12 0.56 0.93
N GLU A 57 16.98 -0.24 1.99
CA GLU A 57 18.10 -0.74 2.79
C GLU A 57 19.05 -1.65 2.00
N VAL A 58 18.53 -2.66 1.28
CA VAL A 58 19.41 -3.59 0.53
C VAL A 58 19.98 -3.02 -0.75
N SER A 59 19.28 -2.09 -1.42
CA SER A 59 19.75 -1.50 -2.68
C SER A 59 20.62 -0.27 -2.49
N GLY A 60 20.52 0.41 -1.33
CA GLY A 60 21.11 1.73 -1.11
C GLY A 60 20.48 2.83 -1.96
N GLN A 61 19.36 2.55 -2.65
CA GLN A 61 18.65 3.50 -3.50
C GLN A 61 17.36 3.94 -2.82
N SER A 62 17.16 5.26 -2.70
CA SER A 62 15.91 5.82 -2.18
C SER A 62 14.72 5.39 -3.03
N CYS A 63 13.69 4.88 -2.37
CA CYS A 63 12.40 4.58 -2.99
C CYS A 63 11.44 5.77 -2.92
N SER A 64 11.86 6.91 -2.35
CA SER A 64 11.06 8.13 -2.20
C SER A 64 9.68 7.89 -1.57
N LEU A 65 9.62 6.97 -0.59
CA LEU A 65 8.39 6.60 0.10
C LEU A 65 8.04 7.63 1.18
N HIS A 66 6.86 8.24 1.06
CA HIS A 66 6.33 9.17 2.06
C HIS A 66 5.13 8.56 2.78
N LEU A 67 5.31 8.17 4.05
CA LEU A 67 4.24 7.62 4.90
C LEU A 67 3.51 8.74 5.65
N THR A 68 2.66 9.48 4.94
CA THR A 68 1.91 10.62 5.50
C THR A 68 0.60 10.24 6.19
N GLY A 69 0.27 8.95 6.22
CA GLY A 69 -1.09 8.49 6.57
C GLY A 69 -2.10 8.84 5.48
N GLY A 70 -3.38 8.61 5.76
CA GLY A 70 -4.47 8.92 4.84
C GLY A 70 -5.80 9.01 5.57
N VAL A 71 -6.70 9.85 5.05
CA VAL A 71 -8.04 10.06 5.59
C VAL A 71 -9.07 9.69 4.52
N MET A 72 -10.09 8.92 4.91
CA MET A 72 -11.24 8.65 4.05
C MET A 72 -12.48 9.34 4.62
N MET A 73 -13.11 10.16 3.78
CA MET A 73 -14.32 10.89 4.15
C MET A 73 -15.57 10.05 3.91
N ALA A 74 -16.58 10.29 4.74
CA ALA A 74 -17.95 9.80 4.55
C ALA A 74 -18.90 10.99 4.48
N ASP A 75 -19.60 11.11 3.36
CA ASP A 75 -20.65 12.09 3.09
C ASP A 75 -22.06 11.50 3.22
N THR A 76 -22.18 10.16 3.30
CA THR A 76 -23.44 9.44 3.53
C THR A 76 -23.37 8.46 4.71
N PRO A 77 -24.51 8.10 5.32
CA PRO A 77 -24.57 7.08 6.35
C PRO A 77 -24.01 5.73 5.89
N GLU A 78 -24.32 5.31 4.66
CA GLU A 78 -23.85 4.04 4.10
C GLU A 78 -22.32 4.04 3.94
N ARG A 79 -21.74 5.19 3.56
CA ARG A 79 -20.29 5.35 3.48
C ARG A 79 -19.66 5.24 4.87
N MET A 80 -20.32 5.80 5.89
CA MET A 80 -19.85 5.66 7.27
C MET A 80 -19.92 4.22 7.78
N ASP A 81 -20.97 3.48 7.45
CA ASP A 81 -21.09 2.05 7.79
C ASP A 81 -19.99 1.21 7.13
N PHE A 82 -19.66 1.51 5.88
CA PHE A 82 -18.50 0.92 5.21
C PHE A 82 -17.19 1.21 5.98
N LEU A 83 -16.96 2.47 6.40
CA LEU A 83 -15.75 2.83 7.16
C LEU A 83 -15.68 2.16 8.53
N ARG A 84 -16.82 2.02 9.23
CA ARG A 84 -16.88 1.26 10.50
C ARG A 84 -16.51 -0.20 10.30
N LEU A 85 -17.04 -0.84 9.25
CA LEU A 85 -16.71 -2.21 8.90
C LEU A 85 -15.23 -2.36 8.53
N ALA A 86 -14.70 -1.42 7.74
CA ALA A 86 -13.30 -1.41 7.33
C ALA A 86 -12.37 -1.22 8.55
N HIS A 87 -12.69 -0.31 9.46
CA HIS A 87 -11.96 -0.13 10.73
C HIS A 87 -12.02 -1.40 11.60
N ALA A 88 -13.18 -2.04 11.73
CA ALA A 88 -13.31 -3.29 12.47
C ALA A 88 -12.43 -4.42 11.89
N LYS A 89 -12.40 -4.54 10.55
CA LYS A 89 -11.48 -5.48 9.85
C LYS A 89 -10.02 -5.10 10.05
N GLY A 90 -9.70 -3.81 9.99
CA GLY A 90 -8.36 -3.28 10.24
C GLY A 90 -7.84 -3.69 11.61
N ARG A 91 -8.64 -3.56 12.67
CA ARG A 91 -8.29 -4.01 14.02
C ARG A 91 -7.96 -5.50 14.09
N TYR A 92 -8.75 -6.35 13.41
CA TYR A 92 -8.47 -7.79 13.34
C TYR A 92 -7.13 -8.09 12.64
N LEU A 93 -6.77 -7.29 11.63
CA LEU A 93 -5.52 -7.43 10.87
C LEU A 93 -4.32 -6.73 11.54
N GLY A 94 -4.50 -6.11 12.71
CA GLY A 94 -3.46 -5.35 13.40
C GLY A 94 -3.09 -4.03 12.72
N MET A 95 -3.99 -3.47 11.91
CA MET A 95 -3.79 -2.18 11.27
C MET A 95 -4.07 -1.04 12.25
N ASP A 96 -3.18 -0.06 12.27
CA ASP A 96 -3.38 1.19 13.01
C ASP A 96 -4.35 2.09 12.25
N THR A 97 -5.58 2.20 12.76
CA THR A 97 -6.67 2.96 12.15
C THR A 97 -7.56 3.55 13.23
N GLU A 98 -8.13 4.72 12.97
CA GLU A 98 -9.02 5.43 13.89
C GLU A 98 -10.25 5.96 13.13
N LEU A 99 -11.40 6.01 13.81
CA LEU A 99 -12.56 6.74 13.32
C LEU A 99 -12.51 8.15 13.89
N ILE A 100 -12.31 9.15 13.02
CA ILE A 100 -12.20 10.55 13.39
C ILE A 100 -13.47 11.34 13.03
N THR A 101 -13.70 12.41 13.78
CA THR A 101 -14.74 13.41 13.52
C THR A 101 -14.30 14.41 12.44
N PRO A 102 -15.25 15.12 11.80
CA PRO A 102 -14.92 16.18 10.86
C PRO A 102 -14.05 17.30 11.45
N SER A 103 -14.19 17.58 12.75
CA SER A 103 -13.34 18.54 13.47
C SER A 103 -11.89 18.09 13.59
N GLU A 104 -11.67 16.80 13.83
CA GLU A 104 -10.31 16.22 13.89
C GLU A 104 -9.65 16.13 12.51
N ALA A 105 -10.45 15.96 11.45
CA ALA A 105 -9.96 15.95 10.07
C ALA A 105 -9.53 17.35 9.56
N LYS A 106 -9.91 18.42 10.25
CA LYS A 106 -9.61 19.80 9.86
C LYS A 106 -8.26 20.22 10.44
N THR A 107 -7.19 19.91 9.72
CA THR A 107 -5.83 20.48 9.95
C THR A 107 -5.73 21.93 9.53
#